data_AF-A0A7S0JKS2-F1
#
_entry.id   AF-A0A7S0JKS2-F1
#
_cell.length_a   1.000
_cell.length_b   1.000
_cell.length_c   1.000
_cell.angle_alpha   90.00
_cell.angle_beta   90.00
_cell.angle_gamma   90.00
#
_symmetry.space_group_name_H-M   'P 1'
#
loop_
_entity.id
_entity.type
_entity.pdbx_description
1 polymer ?
#
loop_
_entity_poly.entity_id
_entity_poly.type
_entity_poly.pdbx_seq_one_letter_code
_entity_poly.pdbx_strand_id
1 'polypeptide(L)'
;MEDTESSAWETLASPHGYPTLEADGVSFGFYSAEEMRRLSVKQVTTAVLHDAMNRPVAGGLYDPAFGPTDFNESCVTCGLDYTLCGGHFGHVELLLPTYSHLLFPLAFNLLRATCFECDHFRVSGASLRPIADVMALLDVGLMSDAAALSERRPQNKSSAGGEATHATSSMRSSLSRAARRYLRARAAGDAPSRRLGTCNSPHLISMRKAAYDRFANVLKGGSPACTHCGKVSGQLKVQGNYKLFCVPVSDRAKTKNAKLQRQERAASGTGAGGDTGGHQAETEREAEREAEREAEVE
;
A
#
# COMPACT_ATOMS: atom_id res chain seq x y z
N MET A 1 -7.35 -32.45 -41.02
CA MET A 1 -8.59 -31.71 -41.26
C MET A 1 -9.62 -32.42 -40.42
N GLU A 2 -10.40 -31.67 -39.64
CA GLU A 2 -11.30 -32.15 -38.57
C GLU A 2 -10.46 -32.52 -37.33
N ASP A 3 -10.56 -31.85 -36.18
CA ASP A 3 -11.76 -31.48 -35.44
C ASP A 3 -11.65 -30.09 -34.77
N THR A 4 -12.45 -29.12 -35.23
CA THR A 4 -12.67 -27.82 -34.56
C THR A 4 -14.16 -27.56 -34.36
N GLU A 5 -14.93 -28.59 -33.98
CA GLU A 5 -16.38 -28.50 -33.77
C GLU A 5 -16.84 -28.94 -32.37
N SER A 6 -15.95 -28.94 -31.37
CA SER A 6 -16.33 -29.22 -29.98
C SER A 6 -16.76 -27.97 -29.17
N SER A 7 -16.91 -26.80 -29.81
CA SER A 7 -16.88 -25.51 -29.08
C SER A 7 -18.20 -24.73 -29.01
N ALA A 8 -19.32 -25.21 -29.57
CA ALA A 8 -20.55 -24.41 -29.61
C ALA A 8 -21.67 -24.94 -28.71
N TRP A 9 -21.78 -26.25 -28.53
CA TRP A 9 -22.91 -26.87 -27.84
C TRP A 9 -22.70 -27.01 -26.32
N GLU A 10 -21.48 -27.06 -25.82
CA GLU A 10 -21.20 -27.05 -24.36
C GLU A 10 -21.56 -25.70 -23.71
N THR A 11 -21.53 -24.61 -24.48
CA THR A 11 -21.91 -23.26 -24.03
C THR A 11 -23.43 -23.03 -23.97
N LEU A 12 -24.23 -23.95 -24.52
CA LEU A 12 -25.70 -23.89 -24.50
C LEU A 12 -26.32 -24.61 -23.29
N ALA A 13 -25.51 -25.15 -22.37
CA ALA A 13 -25.98 -25.86 -21.18
C ALA A 13 -26.53 -24.95 -20.06
N SER A 14 -26.85 -23.68 -20.36
CA SER A 14 -27.62 -22.86 -19.42
C SER A 14 -29.08 -23.29 -19.48
N PRO A 15 -29.74 -23.59 -18.34
CA PRO A 15 -31.15 -23.99 -18.30
C PRO A 15 -32.12 -22.92 -18.87
N HIS A 16 -31.61 -21.73 -19.20
CA HIS A 16 -32.36 -20.61 -19.78
C HIS A 16 -32.16 -20.41 -21.29
N GLY A 17 -31.30 -21.20 -21.96
CA GLY A 17 -31.14 -21.17 -23.42
C GLY A 17 -30.32 -20.00 -23.99
N TYR A 18 -29.57 -19.27 -23.15
CA TYR A 18 -28.62 -18.23 -23.56
C TYR A 18 -27.33 -18.31 -22.72
N PRO A 19 -26.17 -17.83 -23.23
CA PRO A 19 -24.92 -17.86 -22.47
C PRO A 19 -25.06 -17.04 -21.19
N THR A 20 -24.99 -17.72 -20.04
CA THR A 20 -24.97 -17.10 -18.72
C THR A 20 -23.53 -16.93 -18.27
N LEU A 21 -23.14 -15.70 -17.92
CA LEU A 21 -21.89 -15.43 -17.22
C LEU A 21 -22.16 -15.53 -15.73
N GLU A 22 -21.54 -16.51 -15.07
CA GLU A 22 -21.60 -16.67 -13.62
C GLU A 22 -20.32 -16.08 -13.00
N ALA A 23 -20.46 -15.41 -11.86
CA ALA A 23 -19.32 -14.85 -11.14
C ALA A 23 -18.54 -15.97 -10.43
N ASP A 24 -17.30 -16.22 -10.88
CA ASP A 24 -16.41 -17.24 -10.30
C ASP A 24 -15.81 -16.82 -8.94
N GLY A 25 -15.68 -15.52 -8.69
CA GLY A 25 -15.14 -15.02 -7.43
C GLY A 25 -15.15 -13.52 -7.29
N VAL A 26 -14.85 -13.04 -6.07
CA VAL A 26 -14.81 -11.62 -5.72
C VAL A 26 -13.41 -11.29 -5.18
N SER A 27 -12.83 -10.21 -5.70
CA SER A 27 -11.56 -9.66 -5.22
C SER A 27 -11.80 -8.37 -4.45
N PHE A 28 -11.05 -8.17 -3.37
CA PHE A 28 -11.10 -6.95 -2.57
C PHE A 28 -9.87 -6.09 -2.87
N GLY A 29 -10.10 -4.80 -3.06
CA GLY A 29 -9.06 -3.81 -3.33
C GLY A 29 -9.52 -2.42 -2.94
N PHE A 30 -8.62 -1.45 -3.08
CA PHE A 30 -8.95 -0.04 -2.95
C PHE A 30 -8.90 0.59 -4.33
N TYR A 31 -9.82 1.53 -4.60
CA TYR A 31 -9.72 2.35 -5.79
C TYR A 31 -8.56 3.34 -5.64
N SER A 32 -7.77 3.49 -6.70
CA SER A 32 -6.88 4.62 -6.88
C SER A 32 -7.68 5.89 -7.20
N ALA A 33 -7.10 7.06 -6.94
CA ALA A 33 -7.72 8.34 -7.28
C ALA A 33 -8.03 8.44 -8.79
N GLU A 34 -7.16 7.87 -9.63
CA GLU A 34 -7.36 7.83 -11.08
C GLU A 34 -8.54 6.95 -11.48
N GLU A 35 -8.68 5.75 -10.89
CA GLU A 35 -9.83 4.88 -11.13
C GLU A 35 -11.14 5.53 -10.69
N MET A 36 -11.15 6.20 -9.52
CA MET A 36 -12.34 6.92 -9.05
C MET A 36 -12.76 8.03 -10.02
N ARG A 37 -11.81 8.82 -10.53
CA ARG A 37 -12.11 9.88 -11.51
C ARG A 37 -12.60 9.31 -12.84
N ARG A 38 -12.06 8.16 -13.29
CA ARG A 38 -12.52 7.46 -14.50
C ARG A 38 -13.93 6.88 -14.37
N LEU A 39 -14.27 6.36 -13.20
CA LEU A 39 -15.61 5.84 -12.91
C LEU A 39 -16.64 6.94 -12.69
N SER A 40 -16.18 8.14 -12.33
CA SER A 40 -17.04 9.25 -12.00
C SER A 40 -17.52 10.00 -13.24
N VAL A 41 -18.83 10.26 -13.29
CA VAL A 41 -19.43 11.04 -14.39
C VAL A 41 -19.31 12.54 -14.18
N LYS A 42 -19.17 12.98 -12.91
CA LYS A 42 -19.09 14.40 -12.55
C LYS A 42 -18.50 14.61 -11.16
N GLN A 43 -17.78 15.72 -10.98
CA GLN A 43 -17.32 16.20 -9.69
C GLN A 43 -18.42 16.98 -8.97
N VAL A 44 -18.62 16.73 -7.68
CA VAL A 44 -19.47 17.55 -6.81
C VAL A 44 -18.64 18.72 -6.27
N THR A 45 -19.09 19.94 -6.56
CA THR A 45 -18.36 21.18 -6.25
C THR A 45 -19.10 22.08 -5.26
N THR A 46 -20.42 21.91 -5.10
CA THR A 46 -21.23 22.71 -4.18
C THR A 46 -21.98 21.85 -3.17
N ALA A 47 -22.10 22.36 -1.94
CA ALA A 47 -22.92 21.75 -0.89
C ALA A 47 -24.40 22.15 -0.99
N VAL A 48 -24.75 23.11 -1.86
CA VAL A 48 -26.14 23.53 -2.06
C VAL A 48 -26.88 22.43 -2.82
N LEU A 49 -27.98 21.96 -2.23
CA LEU A 49 -28.76 20.84 -2.78
C LEU A 49 -29.75 21.32 -3.86
N HIS A 50 -30.52 22.36 -3.54
CA HIS A 50 -31.56 22.90 -4.42
C HIS A 50 -31.47 24.43 -4.52
N ASP A 51 -31.91 24.97 -5.66
CA ASP A 51 -32.06 26.41 -5.87
C ASP A 51 -33.32 26.97 -5.17
N ALA A 52 -33.54 28.28 -5.27
CA ALA A 52 -34.71 28.94 -4.68
C ALA A 52 -36.06 28.46 -5.25
N MET A 53 -36.06 27.74 -6.38
CA MET A 53 -37.21 27.15 -7.02
C MET A 53 -37.32 25.65 -6.73
N ASN A 54 -36.55 25.15 -5.76
CA ASN A 54 -36.49 23.75 -5.34
C ASN A 54 -36.03 22.79 -6.45
N ARG A 55 -35.23 23.26 -7.42
CA ARG A 55 -34.62 22.42 -8.46
C ARG A 55 -33.20 22.03 -8.06
N PRO A 56 -32.73 20.82 -8.41
CA PRO A 56 -31.37 20.42 -8.09
C PRO A 56 -30.32 21.35 -8.72
N VAL A 57 -29.30 21.71 -7.93
CA VAL A 57 -28.23 22.59 -8.38
C VAL A 57 -27.17 21.79 -9.14
N ALA A 58 -26.71 22.32 -10.28
CA ALA A 58 -25.60 21.74 -11.03
C ALA A 58 -24.30 21.76 -10.20
N GLY A 59 -23.61 20.63 -10.15
CA GLY A 59 -22.44 20.41 -9.30
C GLY A 59 -22.79 20.15 -7.82
N GLY A 60 -24.08 20.09 -7.48
CA GLY A 60 -24.57 19.70 -6.17
C GLY A 60 -24.72 18.18 -6.02
N LEU A 61 -25.17 17.73 -4.85
CA LEU A 61 -25.32 16.29 -4.58
C LEU A 61 -26.45 15.64 -5.39
N TYR A 62 -27.50 16.40 -5.72
CA TYR A 62 -28.64 15.92 -6.52
C TYR A 62 -28.50 16.29 -8.01
N ASP A 63 -27.27 16.48 -8.51
CA ASP A 63 -27.06 16.80 -9.92
C ASP A 63 -27.73 15.76 -10.84
N PRO A 64 -28.53 16.16 -11.85
CA PRO A 64 -29.21 15.25 -12.76
C PRO A 64 -28.29 14.28 -13.54
N ALA A 65 -26.98 14.54 -13.56
CA ALA A 65 -25.98 13.61 -14.10
C ALA A 65 -25.86 12.31 -13.28
N PHE A 66 -26.18 12.31 -11.99
CA PHE A 66 -26.09 11.12 -11.14
C PHE A 66 -27.31 10.20 -11.25
N GLY A 67 -28.40 10.71 -11.81
CA GLY A 67 -29.66 10.00 -11.98
C GLY A 67 -30.86 10.93 -11.76
N PRO A 68 -32.04 10.56 -12.25
CA PRO A 68 -33.28 11.28 -11.99
C PRO A 68 -33.68 11.11 -10.52
N THR A 69 -34.18 12.18 -9.90
CA THR A 69 -34.69 12.11 -8.51
C THR A 69 -36.18 11.81 -8.51
N ASP A 70 -36.90 12.24 -9.55
CA ASP A 70 -38.33 12.04 -9.73
C ASP A 70 -38.69 11.22 -10.97
N PHE A 71 -39.88 10.61 -10.94
CA PHE A 71 -40.40 9.74 -12.01
C PHE A 71 -40.61 10.44 -13.37
N ASN A 72 -40.77 11.76 -13.36
CA ASN A 72 -40.96 12.58 -14.57
C ASN A 72 -39.64 13.07 -15.18
N GLU A 73 -38.51 12.77 -14.54
CA GLU A 73 -37.19 13.19 -14.99
C GLU A 73 -36.48 12.06 -15.74
N SER A 74 -35.58 12.44 -16.64
CA SER A 74 -34.69 11.51 -17.34
C SER A 74 -33.24 11.80 -16.94
N CYS A 75 -32.44 10.73 -16.86
CA CYS A 75 -31.03 10.86 -16.52
C CYS A 75 -30.28 11.61 -17.63
N VAL A 76 -29.49 12.63 -17.27
CA VAL A 76 -28.67 13.37 -18.25
C VAL A 76 -27.53 12.49 -18.80
N THR A 77 -27.05 11.52 -18.03
CA THR A 77 -25.91 10.67 -18.41
C THR A 77 -26.30 9.49 -19.29
N CYS A 78 -27.31 8.71 -18.90
CA CYS A 78 -27.73 7.52 -19.67
C CYS A 78 -29.00 7.72 -20.50
N GLY A 79 -29.73 8.84 -20.33
CA GLY A 79 -30.98 9.10 -21.04
C GLY A 79 -32.18 8.24 -20.62
N LEU A 80 -31.99 7.35 -19.63
CA LEU A 80 -33.04 6.47 -19.13
C LEU A 80 -33.91 7.18 -18.09
N ASP A 81 -35.13 6.69 -17.92
CA ASP A 81 -36.07 7.16 -16.90
C ASP A 81 -35.69 6.71 -15.48
N TYR A 82 -36.47 7.15 -14.49
CA TYR A 82 -36.29 6.80 -13.09
C TYR A 82 -36.32 5.30 -12.79
N THR A 83 -37.08 4.51 -13.57
CA THR A 83 -37.24 3.08 -13.30
C THR A 83 -36.10 2.23 -13.86
N LEU A 84 -35.46 2.71 -14.94
CA LEU A 84 -34.42 1.98 -15.66
C LEU A 84 -33.01 2.47 -15.36
N CYS A 85 -32.86 3.68 -14.81
CA CYS A 85 -31.55 4.23 -14.47
C CYS A 85 -30.97 3.57 -13.21
N GLY A 86 -29.83 2.89 -13.34
CA GLY A 86 -29.10 2.28 -12.22
C GLY A 86 -28.33 3.27 -11.32
N GLY A 87 -28.30 4.54 -11.71
CA GLY A 87 -27.52 5.59 -11.05
C GLY A 87 -26.06 5.63 -11.48
N HIS A 88 -25.42 6.79 -11.30
CA HIS A 88 -24.05 7.03 -11.73
C HIS A 88 -23.20 7.61 -10.60
N PHE A 89 -21.94 7.18 -10.53
CA PHE A 89 -21.03 7.62 -9.49
C PHE A 89 -20.53 9.05 -9.73
N GLY A 90 -20.60 9.88 -8.70
CA GLY A 90 -19.87 11.14 -8.60
C GLY A 90 -18.59 10.99 -7.76
N HIS A 91 -17.75 12.02 -7.77
CA HIS A 91 -16.64 12.13 -6.81
C HIS A 91 -16.59 13.53 -6.19
N VAL A 92 -16.05 13.60 -4.97
CA VAL A 92 -15.68 14.85 -4.31
C VAL A 92 -14.16 14.88 -4.28
N GLU A 93 -13.56 15.86 -4.93
CA GLU A 93 -12.13 16.06 -4.88
C GLU A 93 -11.76 16.74 -3.56
N LEU A 94 -10.91 16.10 -2.77
CA LEU A 94 -10.41 16.68 -1.52
C LEU A 94 -9.16 17.49 -1.82
N LEU A 95 -9.10 18.73 -1.31
CA LEU A 95 -7.96 19.62 -1.52
C LEU A 95 -6.64 19.08 -0.93
N LEU A 96 -6.73 18.21 0.07
CA LEU A 96 -5.58 17.61 0.74
C LEU A 96 -5.79 16.10 0.90
N PRO A 97 -4.71 15.30 0.83
CA PRO A 97 -4.79 13.88 1.10
C PRO A 97 -5.23 13.64 2.55
N THR A 98 -6.31 12.89 2.71
CA THR A 98 -6.85 12.53 4.02
C THR A 98 -6.59 11.05 4.32
N TYR A 99 -6.39 10.74 5.59
CA TYR A 99 -6.24 9.35 6.01
C TYR A 99 -7.59 8.63 5.94
N SER A 100 -7.60 7.43 5.38
CA SER A 100 -8.74 6.52 5.56
C SER A 100 -8.88 6.15 7.03
N HIS A 101 -10.02 6.50 7.63
CA HIS A 101 -10.31 6.20 9.03
C HIS A 101 -10.25 4.69 9.35
N LEU A 102 -10.58 3.83 8.38
CA LEU A 102 -10.53 2.37 8.53
C LEU A 102 -9.08 1.85 8.61
N LEU A 103 -8.17 2.45 7.84
CA LEU A 103 -6.76 2.03 7.76
C LEU A 103 -5.85 2.81 8.71
N PHE A 104 -6.36 3.84 9.39
CA PHE A 104 -5.59 4.69 10.28
C PHE A 104 -4.78 3.91 11.34
N PRO A 105 -5.33 2.87 12.03
CA PRO A 105 -4.54 2.11 12.99
C PRO A 105 -3.36 1.35 12.36
N LEU A 106 -3.52 0.85 11.14
CA LEU A 106 -2.46 0.18 10.39
C LEU A 106 -1.39 1.19 9.97
N ALA A 107 -1.81 2.29 9.35
CA ALA A 107 -0.91 3.38 8.94
C ALA A 107 -0.10 3.92 10.12
N PHE A 108 -0.75 4.17 11.26
CA PHE A 108 -0.09 4.63 12.48
C PHE A 108 0.96 3.63 12.98
N ASN A 109 0.66 2.33 12.98
CA ASN A 109 1.60 1.31 13.43
C ASN A 109 2.85 1.24 12.53
N LEU A 110 2.68 1.40 11.21
CA LEU A 110 3.79 1.46 10.26
C LEU A 110 4.63 2.74 10.44
N LEU A 111 3.98 3.90 10.51
CA LEU A 111 4.64 5.19 10.73
C LEU A 111 5.45 5.20 12.04
N ARG A 112 4.87 4.67 13.13
CA ARG A 112 5.55 4.59 14.43
C ARG A 112 6.83 3.73 14.38
N ALA A 113 6.83 2.70 13.54
CA ALA A 113 7.97 1.82 13.37
C ALA A 113 9.02 2.36 12.38
N THR A 114 8.71 3.44 11.66
CA THR A 114 9.60 4.07 10.67
C THR A 114 10.49 5.12 11.32
N CYS A 115 11.73 5.22 10.85
CA CYS A 115 12.68 6.25 11.27
C CYS A 115 12.57 7.45 10.32
N PHE A 116 12.16 8.62 10.81
CA PHE A 116 12.04 9.86 10.01
C PHE A 116 13.38 10.52 9.66
N GLU A 117 14.50 9.84 9.94
CA GLU A 117 15.84 10.35 9.63
C GLU A 117 16.48 9.60 8.47
N CYS A 118 16.05 8.37 8.21
CA CYS A 118 16.59 7.54 7.13
C CYS A 118 15.52 6.76 6.37
N ASP A 119 14.23 6.96 6.69
CA ASP A 119 13.05 6.36 6.03
C ASP A 119 13.00 4.82 6.00
N HIS A 120 13.82 4.17 6.82
CA HIS A 120 13.79 2.74 7.04
C HIS A 120 13.01 2.40 8.31
N PHE A 121 12.55 1.14 8.42
CA PHE A 121 12.08 0.63 9.71
C PHE A 121 13.19 0.72 10.76
N ARG A 122 12.84 1.14 11.98
CA ARG A 122 13.78 1.27 13.11
C ARG A 122 14.40 -0.07 13.49
N VAL A 123 13.74 -1.17 13.16
CA VAL A 123 14.16 -2.54 13.46
C VAL A 123 15.08 -3.08 12.38
N SER A 124 16.04 -3.92 12.79
CA SER A 124 17.06 -4.43 11.87
C SER A 124 16.44 -5.29 10.76
N GLY A 125 17.03 -5.18 9.55
CA GLY A 125 16.67 -6.06 8.43
C GLY A 125 16.87 -7.54 8.76
N ALA A 126 17.78 -7.89 9.68
CA ALA A 126 17.98 -9.26 10.13
C ALA A 126 16.72 -9.85 10.82
N SER A 127 15.91 -9.02 11.47
CA SER A 127 14.65 -9.44 12.10
C SER A 127 13.49 -9.48 11.11
N LEU A 128 13.48 -8.59 10.11
CA LEU A 128 12.37 -8.45 9.15
C LEU A 128 12.51 -9.36 7.94
N ARG A 129 13.74 -9.61 7.45
CA ARG A 129 14.00 -10.40 6.24
C ARG A 129 13.48 -11.84 6.34
N PRO A 130 13.65 -12.58 7.45
CA PRO A 130 13.08 -13.92 7.57
C PRO A 130 11.56 -13.92 7.47
N ILE A 131 10.88 -12.90 8.03
CA ILE A 131 9.42 -12.78 7.97
C ILE A 131 8.97 -12.49 6.53
N ALA A 132 9.68 -11.58 5.84
CA ALA A 132 9.41 -11.29 4.43
C ALA A 132 9.64 -12.52 3.53
N ASP A 133 10.67 -13.31 3.81
CA ASP A 133 10.96 -14.56 3.09
C ASP A 133 9.88 -15.63 3.35
N VAL A 134 9.40 -15.79 4.59
CA VAL A 134 8.26 -16.67 4.92
C VAL A 134 7.03 -16.27 4.10
N MET A 135 6.66 -14.98 4.11
CA MET A 135 5.53 -14.48 3.32
C MET A 135 5.72 -14.74 1.82
N ALA A 136 6.95 -14.54 1.31
CA ALA A 136 7.29 -14.80 -0.08
C ALA A 136 7.07 -16.27 -0.48
N LEU A 137 7.49 -17.20 0.39
CA LEU A 137 7.35 -18.64 0.15
C LEU A 137 5.88 -19.08 0.22
N LEU A 138 5.11 -18.49 1.15
CA LEU A 138 3.66 -18.70 1.23
C LEU A 138 2.91 -18.15 0.01
N ASP A 139 3.42 -17.11 -0.65
CA ASP A 139 2.84 -16.58 -1.89
C ASP A 139 2.97 -17.58 -3.06
N VAL A 140 4.01 -18.41 -3.09
CA VAL A 140 4.24 -19.43 -4.14
C VAL A 140 3.89 -20.85 -3.71
N GLY A 141 3.23 -21.03 -2.56
CA GLY A 141 2.80 -22.34 -2.07
C GLY A 141 3.89 -23.24 -1.49
N LEU A 142 5.11 -22.73 -1.26
CA LEU A 142 6.21 -23.48 -0.66
C LEU A 142 6.07 -23.52 0.88
N MET A 143 4.97 -24.09 1.36
CA MET A 143 4.57 -24.06 2.78
C MET A 143 5.56 -24.78 3.71
N SER A 144 6.13 -25.91 3.30
CA SER A 144 7.11 -26.65 4.11
C SER A 144 8.39 -25.84 4.34
N ASP A 145 8.89 -25.17 3.30
CA ASP A 145 10.04 -24.27 3.40
C ASP A 145 9.72 -23.03 4.25
N ALA A 146 8.50 -22.50 4.14
CA ALA A 146 8.02 -21.39 4.96
C ALA A 146 7.93 -21.78 6.45
N ALA A 147 7.43 -22.98 6.76
CA ALA A 147 7.37 -23.51 8.12
C ALA A 147 8.76 -23.67 8.73
N ALA A 148 9.69 -24.28 7.97
CA ALA A 148 11.08 -24.47 8.39
C ALA A 148 11.81 -23.15 8.69
N LEU A 149 11.46 -22.07 7.97
CA LEU A 149 12.01 -20.74 8.21
C LEU A 149 11.31 -20.02 9.38
N SER A 150 10.02 -20.27 9.61
CA SER A 150 9.23 -19.66 10.68
C SER A 150 9.65 -20.14 12.07
N GLU A 151 9.89 -21.45 12.23
CA GLU A 151 10.24 -22.10 13.52
C GLU A 151 11.62 -21.71 14.07
N ARG A 152 12.49 -21.14 13.22
CA ARG A 152 13.83 -20.70 13.65
C ARG A 152 13.74 -19.37 14.39
N ARG A 153 13.86 -19.45 15.72
CA ARG A 153 14.03 -18.31 16.61
C ARG A 153 15.39 -17.63 16.34
N PRO A 154 15.48 -16.29 16.31
CA PRO A 154 16.78 -15.63 16.30
C PRO A 154 17.55 -16.10 17.54
N GLN A 155 18.69 -16.76 17.34
CA GLN A 155 19.57 -17.12 18.44
C GLN A 155 20.11 -15.82 19.03
N ASN A 156 19.72 -15.52 20.27
CA ASN A 156 20.40 -14.53 21.09
C ASN A 156 21.84 -15.02 21.31
N LYS A 157 22.78 -14.50 20.52
CA LYS A 157 24.18 -14.41 20.93
C LYS A 157 24.66 -12.98 20.74
N SER A 158 24.92 -12.38 21.89
CA SER A 158 25.84 -11.28 22.11
C SER A 158 27.13 -11.47 21.31
N SER A 159 27.31 -10.70 20.25
CA SER A 159 28.64 -10.25 19.80
C SER A 159 28.45 -9.07 18.87
N ALA A 160 29.06 -7.95 19.28
CA ALA A 160 29.14 -6.73 18.51
C ALA A 160 29.79 -6.98 17.13
N GLY A 161 29.29 -6.27 16.11
CA GLY A 161 30.01 -5.97 14.87
C GLY A 161 30.38 -7.17 13.99
N GLY A 162 29.45 -7.65 13.16
CA GLY A 162 29.76 -8.62 12.10
C GLY A 162 28.54 -9.06 11.29
N GLU A 163 28.41 -8.51 10.09
CA GLU A 163 27.71 -9.03 8.89
C GLU A 163 26.38 -9.80 9.05
N ALA A 164 25.27 -9.06 8.99
CA ALA A 164 23.91 -9.61 8.82
C ALA A 164 23.71 -10.45 7.53
N THR A 165 24.62 -10.35 6.57
CA THR A 165 24.61 -11.07 5.29
C THR A 165 24.94 -12.56 5.45
N HIS A 166 25.87 -12.91 6.35
CA HIS A 166 26.29 -14.31 6.55
C HIS A 166 25.23 -15.15 7.26
N ALA A 167 24.56 -14.59 8.29
CA ALA A 167 23.52 -15.27 9.04
C ALA A 167 22.30 -15.65 8.16
N THR A 168 21.91 -14.76 7.23
CA THR A 168 20.81 -15.04 6.29
C THR A 168 21.18 -16.09 5.24
N SER A 169 22.45 -16.15 4.82
CA SER A 169 22.93 -17.20 3.91
C SER A 169 22.90 -18.58 4.56
N SER A 170 23.29 -18.68 5.84
CA SER A 170 23.29 -19.94 6.60
C SER A 170 21.87 -20.44 6.86
N MET A 171 20.91 -19.53 7.13
CA MET A 171 19.50 -19.89 7.31
C MET A 171 18.87 -20.48 6.04
N ARG A 172 19.27 -19.98 4.86
CA ARG A 172 18.72 -20.41 3.57
C ARG A 172 19.28 -21.75 3.09
N SER A 173 20.36 -22.25 3.69
CA SER A 173 21.02 -23.50 3.27
C SER A 173 20.15 -24.74 3.45
N SER A 174 19.31 -24.76 4.51
CA SER A 174 18.39 -25.86 4.82
C SER A 174 17.11 -25.87 3.98
N LEU A 175 16.86 -24.83 3.18
CA LEU A 175 15.68 -24.75 2.32
C LEU A 175 15.83 -25.60 1.05
N SER A 176 14.71 -26.01 0.48
CA SER A 176 14.68 -26.70 -0.80
C SER A 176 15.41 -25.89 -1.89
N ARG A 177 15.89 -26.59 -2.94
CA ARG A 177 16.52 -25.92 -4.10
C ARG A 177 15.54 -24.93 -4.76
N ALA A 178 14.26 -25.26 -4.79
CA ALA A 178 13.21 -24.41 -5.33
C ALA A 178 13.05 -23.12 -4.51
N ALA A 179 12.92 -23.22 -3.19
CA ALA A 179 12.81 -22.06 -2.30
C ALA A 179 14.04 -21.16 -2.38
N ARG A 180 15.26 -21.72 -2.38
CA ARG A 180 16.49 -20.93 -2.54
C ARG A 180 16.53 -20.18 -3.86
N ARG A 181 16.18 -20.84 -4.97
CA ARG A 181 16.16 -20.21 -6.30
C ARG A 181 15.14 -19.08 -6.34
N TYR A 182 13.95 -19.31 -5.80
CA TYR A 182 12.89 -18.30 -5.75
C TYR A 182 13.29 -17.08 -4.90
N LEU A 183 13.80 -17.29 -3.69
CA LEU A 183 14.22 -16.18 -2.81
C LEU A 183 15.45 -15.42 -3.34
N ARG A 184 16.29 -16.04 -4.19
CA ARG A 184 17.38 -15.36 -4.91
C ARG A 184 16.84 -14.52 -6.06
N ALA A 185 15.98 -15.08 -6.90
CA ALA A 185 15.31 -14.34 -7.97
C ALA A 185 14.55 -13.13 -7.42
N ARG A 186 13.85 -13.28 -6.30
CA ARG A 186 13.14 -12.18 -5.63
C ARG A 186 14.08 -11.08 -5.15
N ALA A 187 15.27 -11.45 -4.67
CA ALA A 187 16.27 -10.46 -4.26
C ALA A 187 16.88 -9.71 -5.44
N ALA A 188 16.88 -10.31 -6.63
CA ALA A 188 17.36 -9.71 -7.88
C ALA A 188 16.28 -8.90 -8.63
N GLY A 189 15.01 -8.99 -8.23
CA GLY A 189 13.88 -8.39 -8.95
C GLY A 189 13.31 -9.28 -10.07
N ASP A 190 13.90 -10.44 -10.32
CA ASP A 190 13.52 -11.36 -11.41
C ASP A 190 12.49 -12.42 -11.00
N ALA A 191 11.97 -12.38 -9.77
CA ALA A 191 11.01 -13.39 -9.33
C ALA A 191 9.71 -13.30 -10.12
N PRO A 192 9.20 -14.42 -10.64
CA PRO A 192 7.89 -14.43 -11.28
C PRO A 192 6.85 -13.97 -10.25
N SER A 193 6.01 -13.00 -10.62
CA SER A 193 4.91 -12.50 -9.79
C SER A 193 3.77 -13.52 -9.62
N ARG A 194 4.03 -14.81 -9.88
CA ARG A 194 3.06 -15.90 -9.81
C ARG A 194 2.73 -16.16 -8.35
N ARG A 195 1.76 -15.43 -7.81
CA ARG A 195 1.06 -15.83 -6.61
C ARG A 195 0.31 -17.11 -6.94
N LEU A 196 0.45 -18.14 -6.10
CA LEU A 196 -0.40 -19.32 -6.21
C LEU A 196 -1.85 -18.82 -6.15
N GLY A 197 -2.63 -19.15 -7.18
CA GLY A 197 -4.07 -18.92 -7.15
C GLY A 197 -4.64 -19.57 -5.90
N THR A 198 -5.28 -18.76 -5.06
CA THR A 198 -6.41 -19.11 -4.17
C THR A 198 -6.37 -20.44 -3.43
N CYS A 199 -5.22 -21.00 -3.07
CA CYS A 199 -5.17 -22.07 -2.08
C CYS A 199 -5.42 -21.47 -0.69
N ASN A 200 -6.68 -21.11 -0.43
CA ASN A 200 -7.18 -20.63 0.86
C ASN A 200 -7.34 -21.79 1.84
N SER A 201 -6.35 -22.68 1.89
CA SER A 201 -6.35 -23.75 2.88
C SER A 201 -6.29 -23.11 4.27
N PRO A 202 -7.03 -23.64 5.27
CA PRO A 202 -6.99 -23.12 6.64
C PRO A 202 -5.56 -23.03 7.20
N HIS A 203 -4.69 -23.97 6.81
CA HIS A 203 -3.27 -23.97 7.18
C HIS A 203 -2.51 -22.79 6.60
N LEU A 204 -2.69 -22.47 5.31
CA LEU A 204 -2.02 -21.33 4.68
C LEU A 204 -2.49 -19.99 5.29
N ILE A 205 -3.79 -19.86 5.54
CA ILE A 205 -4.36 -18.67 6.21
C ILE A 205 -3.75 -18.52 7.61
N SER A 206 -3.70 -19.61 8.38
CA SER A 206 -3.10 -19.62 9.71
C SER A 206 -1.62 -19.23 9.69
N MET A 207 -0.82 -19.80 8.77
CA MET A 207 0.60 -19.47 8.63
C MET A 207 0.82 -18.00 8.22
N ARG A 208 0.01 -17.46 7.30
CA ARG A 208 0.08 -16.04 6.92
C ARG A 208 -0.26 -15.14 8.09
N LYS A 209 -1.32 -15.46 8.84
CA LYS A 209 -1.71 -14.71 10.05
C LYS A 209 -0.58 -14.72 11.08
N ALA A 210 0.01 -15.88 11.36
CA ALA A 210 1.13 -16.00 12.29
C ALA A 210 2.37 -15.19 11.86
N ALA A 211 2.70 -15.19 10.56
CA ALA A 211 3.79 -14.37 10.02
C ALA A 211 3.50 -12.87 10.16
N TYR A 212 2.26 -12.44 9.89
CA TYR A 212 1.81 -11.06 10.08
C TYR A 212 1.86 -10.64 11.55
N ASP A 213 1.36 -11.47 12.46
CA ASP A 213 1.38 -11.18 13.90
C ASP A 213 2.82 -11.08 14.42
N ARG A 214 3.72 -11.94 13.93
CA ARG A 214 5.16 -11.83 14.21
C ARG A 214 5.73 -10.51 13.69
N PHE A 215 5.41 -10.11 12.46
CA PHE A 215 5.83 -8.81 11.90
C PHE A 215 5.35 -7.65 12.77
N ALA A 216 4.06 -7.61 13.09
CA ALA A 216 3.46 -6.56 13.90
C ALA A 216 4.10 -6.47 15.30
N ASN A 217 4.43 -7.61 15.92
CA ASN A 217 5.09 -7.64 17.22
C ASN A 217 6.54 -7.16 17.15
N VAL A 218 7.28 -7.52 16.09
CA VAL A 218 8.65 -7.02 15.87
C VAL A 218 8.65 -5.50 15.71
N LEU A 219 7.69 -4.93 14.97
CA LEU A 219 7.57 -3.48 14.82
C LEU A 219 7.25 -2.76 16.14
N LYS A 220 6.47 -3.38 17.04
CA LYS A 220 6.13 -2.81 18.35
C LYS A 220 7.31 -2.84 19.34
N GLY A 221 8.18 -3.84 19.26
CA GLY A 221 9.28 -4.06 20.21
C GLY A 221 10.59 -3.32 19.92
N GLY A 222 10.60 -2.39 18.96
CA GLY A 222 11.80 -1.68 18.53
C GLY A 222 12.35 -0.71 19.59
N SER A 223 13.69 -0.60 19.67
CA SER A 223 14.35 0.44 20.48
C SER A 223 14.00 1.85 19.97
N PRO A 224 14.04 2.88 20.84
CA PRO A 224 13.83 4.27 20.41
C PRO A 224 14.89 4.73 19.40
N ALA A 225 16.10 4.17 19.46
CA ALA A 225 17.13 4.37 18.45
C ALA A 225 16.94 3.42 17.26
N CYS A 226 17.10 3.96 16.05
CA CYS A 226 17.09 3.21 14.81
C CYS A 226 18.31 2.28 14.73
N THR A 227 18.10 1.02 14.36
CA THR A 227 19.19 0.05 14.15
C THR A 227 19.98 0.29 12.86
N HIS A 228 19.44 1.08 11.93
CA HIS A 228 20.10 1.42 10.66
C HIS A 228 21.04 2.61 10.82
N CYS A 229 20.56 3.75 11.31
CA CYS A 229 21.36 4.99 11.43
C CYS A 229 21.73 5.38 12.88
N GLY A 230 21.23 4.67 13.90
CA GLY A 230 21.51 4.96 15.31
C GLY A 230 20.80 6.19 15.89
N LYS A 231 20.15 7.00 15.05
CA LYS A 231 19.40 8.21 15.42
C LYS A 231 18.06 7.85 16.07
N VAL A 232 17.52 8.78 16.88
CA VAL A 232 16.22 8.65 17.55
C VAL A 232 15.24 9.59 16.86
N SER A 233 14.11 9.09 16.39
CA SER A 233 13.05 9.92 15.78
C SER A 233 12.01 10.32 16.82
N GLY A 234 11.25 11.38 16.53
CA GLY A 234 10.13 11.83 17.35
C GLY A 234 9.11 10.71 17.60
N GLN A 235 8.48 10.74 18.78
CA GLN A 235 7.45 9.77 19.12
C GLN A 235 6.11 10.25 18.56
N LEU A 236 5.44 9.41 17.78
CA LEU A 236 4.09 9.69 17.34
C LEU A 236 3.07 9.40 18.45
N LYS A 237 2.17 10.34 18.68
CA LYS A 237 0.96 10.20 19.51
C LYS A 237 -0.27 10.40 18.63
N VAL A 238 -1.36 9.74 18.97
CA VAL A 238 -2.65 9.85 18.27
C VAL A 238 -3.70 10.44 19.18
N GLN A 239 -4.63 11.20 18.61
CA GLN A 239 -5.89 11.58 19.24
C GLN A 239 -7.03 11.11 18.33
N GLY A 240 -7.74 10.06 18.76
CA GLY A 240 -8.70 9.37 17.89
C GLY A 240 -8.04 8.78 16.62
N ASN A 241 -8.85 8.52 15.60
CA ASN A 241 -8.40 7.95 14.32
C ASN A 241 -8.24 9.00 13.20
N TYR A 242 -7.82 10.21 13.56
CA TYR A 242 -7.77 11.34 12.62
C TYR A 242 -6.69 12.40 12.92
N LYS A 243 -6.05 12.38 14.09
CA LYS A 243 -4.97 13.33 14.45
C LYS A 243 -3.69 12.60 14.85
N LEU A 244 -2.58 13.03 14.27
CA LEU A 244 -1.22 12.57 14.56
C LEU A 244 -0.39 13.73 15.10
N PHE A 245 0.30 13.49 16.21
CA PHE A 245 1.22 14.44 16.81
C PHE A 245 2.62 13.84 16.83
N CYS A 246 3.59 14.55 16.28
CA CYS A 246 5.00 14.18 16.44
C CYS A 246 5.57 14.93 17.66
N VAL A 247 5.84 14.17 18.72
CA VAL A 247 6.48 14.72 19.93
C VAL A 247 7.95 15.00 19.60
N PRO A 248 8.44 16.23 19.87
CA PRO A 248 9.85 16.57 19.69
C PRO A 248 10.76 15.62 20.47
N VAL A 249 11.89 15.27 19.86
CA VAL A 249 12.94 14.49 20.53
C VAL A 249 13.55 15.27 21.69
N SER A 250 14.03 14.57 22.73
CA SER A 250 14.70 15.22 23.86
C SER A 250 16.01 15.89 23.44
N ASP A 251 16.47 16.91 24.16
CA ASP A 251 17.68 17.66 23.79
C ASP A 251 18.94 16.79 23.78
N ARG A 252 18.98 15.77 24.64
CA ARG A 252 20.02 14.73 24.62
C ARG A 252 19.99 13.93 23.31
N ALA A 253 18.81 13.57 22.84
CA ALA A 253 18.65 12.87 21.57
C ALA A 253 18.96 13.78 20.37
N LYS A 254 18.56 15.06 20.39
CA LYS A 254 18.94 16.05 19.37
C LYS A 254 20.45 16.16 19.22
N THR A 255 21.17 16.29 20.35
CA THR A 255 22.63 16.39 20.36
C THR A 255 23.28 15.11 19.80
N LYS A 256 22.76 13.94 20.17
CA LYS A 256 23.22 12.65 19.62
C LYS A 256 22.99 12.56 18.12
N ASN A 257 21.79 12.89 17.64
CA ASN A 257 21.44 12.85 16.22
C ASN A 257 22.33 13.80 15.42
N ALA A 258 22.55 15.03 15.90
CA ALA A 258 23.43 16.00 15.26
C ALA A 258 24.88 15.50 15.18
N LYS A 259 25.38 14.83 16.23
CA LYS A 259 26.72 14.21 16.20
C LYS A 259 26.81 13.10 15.16
N LEU A 260 25.82 12.20 15.10
CA LEU A 260 25.76 11.13 14.11
C LEU A 260 25.68 11.69 12.69
N GLN A 261 24.89 12.73 12.47
CA GLN A 261 24.77 13.38 11.17
C GLN A 261 26.08 14.04 10.72
N ARG A 262 26.85 14.65 11.65
CA ARG A 262 28.19 15.17 11.34
C ARG A 262 29.17 14.05 10.99
N GLN A 263 29.10 12.91 11.68
CA GLN A 263 29.93 11.73 11.38
C GLN A 263 29.59 11.13 10.01
N GLU A 264 28.31 11.03 9.68
CA GLU A 264 27.84 10.59 8.35
C GLU A 264 28.37 11.51 7.25
N ARG A 265 28.23 12.83 7.42
CA ARG A 265 28.74 13.83 6.46
C ARG A 265 30.26 13.78 6.30
N ALA A 266 31.00 13.54 7.39
CA ALA A 266 32.45 13.38 7.35
C ALA A 266 32.86 12.08 6.65
N ALA A 267 32.12 10.98 6.86
CA ALA A 267 32.37 9.71 6.19
C ALA A 267 32.05 9.75 4.69
N SER A 268 31.00 10.48 4.28
CA SER A 268 30.69 10.73 2.86
C SER A 268 31.62 11.78 2.21
N GLY A 269 32.41 12.50 2.99
CA GLY A 269 33.27 13.61 2.55
C GLY A 269 34.65 13.24 2.02
N THR A 270 34.91 11.96 1.72
CA THR A 270 36.10 11.52 0.97
C THR A 270 35.67 11.03 -0.41
N GLY A 271 35.32 11.98 -1.28
CA GLY A 271 34.91 11.73 -2.67
C GLY A 271 34.25 12.99 -3.23
N ALA A 272 34.76 13.48 -4.35
CA ALA A 272 34.43 14.76 -4.96
C ALA A 272 32.93 14.97 -5.25
N GLY A 273 32.55 16.25 -5.36
CA GLY A 273 31.19 16.77 -5.43
C GLY A 273 30.25 16.07 -6.41
N GLY A 274 29.02 15.91 -5.94
CA GLY A 274 27.87 15.41 -6.69
C GLY A 274 26.59 15.73 -5.93
N ASP A 275 25.99 16.85 -6.29
CA ASP A 275 24.55 17.12 -6.26
C ASP A 275 23.76 16.76 -4.98
N THR A 276 23.74 17.69 -4.02
CA THR A 276 22.63 17.80 -3.04
C THR A 276 21.54 18.78 -3.50
N GLY A 277 21.44 19.04 -4.81
CA GLY A 277 20.43 19.91 -5.41
C GLY A 277 19.12 19.19 -5.76
N GLY A 278 19.12 17.85 -5.84
CA GLY A 278 17.96 17.07 -6.30
C GLY A 278 16.66 17.34 -5.53
N HIS A 279 16.65 17.29 -4.20
CA HIS A 279 15.40 17.36 -3.44
C HIS A 279 14.85 18.78 -3.23
N GLN A 280 15.70 19.81 -3.27
CA GLN A 280 15.23 21.21 -3.25
C GLN A 280 14.80 21.66 -4.66
N ALA A 281 15.51 21.21 -5.71
CA ALA A 281 15.13 21.50 -7.09
C ALA A 281 13.86 20.78 -7.53
N GLU A 282 13.56 19.58 -7.03
CA GLU A 282 12.31 18.87 -7.33
C GLU A 282 11.11 19.55 -6.67
N THR A 283 11.25 20.02 -5.41
CA THR A 283 10.20 20.78 -4.73
C THR A 283 9.98 22.18 -5.32
N GLU A 284 11.02 22.85 -5.81
CA GLU A 284 10.89 24.14 -6.48
C GLU A 284 10.27 23.99 -7.88
N ARG A 285 10.61 22.92 -8.61
CA ARG A 285 10.02 22.62 -9.92
C ARG A 285 8.58 22.11 -9.84
N GLU A 286 8.18 21.45 -8.76
CA GLU A 286 6.77 21.13 -8.50
C GLU A 286 5.97 22.39 -8.16
N ALA A 287 6.52 23.28 -7.32
CA ALA A 287 5.89 24.55 -6.98
C ALA A 287 5.73 25.49 -8.20
N GLU A 288 6.72 25.54 -9.11
CA GLU A 288 6.62 26.31 -10.36
C GLU A 288 5.57 25.72 -11.32
N ARG A 289 5.48 24.39 -11.43
CA ARG A 289 4.45 23.73 -12.27
C ARG A 289 3.04 23.86 -11.70
N GLU A 290 2.90 23.97 -10.38
CA GLU A 290 1.62 24.21 -9.72
C GLU A 290 1.19 25.68 -9.91
N ALA A 291 2.12 26.63 -9.79
CA ALA A 291 1.88 28.04 -10.09
C ALA A 291 1.54 28.32 -11.56
N GLU A 292 2.19 27.64 -12.52
CA GLU A 292 1.85 27.75 -13.95
C GLU A 292 0.45 27.19 -14.26
N ARG A 293 0.02 26.13 -13.56
CA ARG A 293 -1.34 25.57 -13.71
C ARG A 293 -2.41 26.47 -13.10
N GLU A 294 -2.11 27.19 -12.03
CA GLU A 294 -3.02 28.17 -11.44
C GLU A 294 -3.19 29.41 -12.33
N ALA A 295 -2.15 29.80 -13.07
CA ALA A 295 -2.19 30.93 -14.00
C ALA A 295 -2.94 30.64 -15.33
N GLU A 296 -3.13 29.37 -15.71
CA GLU A 296 -3.90 28.99 -16.90
C GLU A 296 -5.41 28.83 -16.64
N VAL A 297 -5.84 28.94 -15.39
CA VAL A 297 -7.25 28.76 -14.96
C VAL A 297 -7.94 30.09 -14.64
N GLU A 298 -7.21 31.22 -14.65
CA GLU A 298 -7.73 32.59 -14.55
C GLU A 298 -7.92 33.23 -15.94
#